data_AF-A0A517QKA0-F1
#
_entry.id   AF-A0A517QKA0-F1
#
_cell.length_a   1.000
_cell.length_b   1.000
_cell.length_c   1.000
_cell.angle_alpha   90.00
_cell.angle_beta   90.00
_cell.angle_gamma   90.00
#
_symmetry.space_group_name_H-M   'P 1'
#
loop_
_entity.id
_entity.type
_entity.pdbx_description
1 polymer ?
#
loop_
_entity_poly.entity_id
_entity_poly.type
_entity_poly.pdbx_seq_one_letter_code
_entity_poly.pdbx_strand_id
1 'polypeptide(L)'
;MMRESIVLHLRRPCLFGILASLLLPLFVPAHVSAQDAKVQLYQSRNFQLMTDLSKDEADELLEELETMLKLVADYWGRRNRKPIRMFVFDDFDNWPQEQIAKLSPDGLRSVRTGGGLTITQVRGFVGGPKIDSNAIVYAVSDHKTPQHEAIHAYCGINFGSTGPVWYSEGMAEVGKYFRAGERGVNASENVINYLQSQEPKSLGAIVNNPLEQTGDSWQNYAWRWVLCHMLGANKNYSARFKPLGLALLADRKVSFDSVYGAQAEEIEFEYNLFLKDMEPGYRCDLCSWDWKTKFRLLSERTTAFSKIRADSGWQASKAKVFAGDTYSLKTEKEWTLSKEGPLLSAAGDENGNGQLIGIIFDDYKLSEPFEIGGNETFTVPTSGELFLRCQDKWGELADNKGVIDVRIGLIEKGERSENSR
;
A
#
# COMPACT_ATOMS: atom_id res chain seq x y z
N MET A 1 -41.76 -49.39 34.40
CA MET A 1 -40.77 -49.64 35.47
C MET A 1 -40.14 -48.30 35.83
N MET A 2 -40.87 -47.43 36.55
CA MET A 2 -40.77 -47.17 38.01
C MET A 2 -39.32 -46.92 38.45
N ARG A 3 -38.81 -45.68 38.52
CA ARG A 3 -38.96 -44.66 39.60
C ARG A 3 -38.75 -45.23 41.01
N GLU A 4 -37.72 -44.72 41.71
CA GLU A 4 -37.71 -44.20 43.10
C GLU A 4 -36.26 -43.84 43.48
N SER A 5 -35.89 -42.60 43.82
CA SER A 5 -36.21 -41.75 45.00
C SER A 5 -35.16 -41.86 46.12
N ILE A 6 -34.33 -40.81 46.22
CA ILE A 6 -33.96 -40.02 47.41
C ILE A 6 -33.76 -40.75 48.75
N VAL A 7 -32.56 -40.62 49.33
CA VAL A 7 -32.36 -40.55 50.80
C VAL A 7 -31.39 -39.43 51.15
N LEU A 8 -31.92 -38.40 51.83
CA LEU A 8 -31.19 -37.42 52.65
C LEU A 8 -30.84 -38.07 53.99
N HIS A 9 -29.64 -37.84 54.54
CA HIS A 9 -29.46 -37.73 55.98
C HIS A 9 -28.32 -36.77 56.36
N LEU A 10 -28.70 -35.74 57.12
CA LEU A 10 -27.83 -34.76 57.79
C LEU A 10 -27.00 -35.44 58.89
N ARG A 11 -25.72 -35.04 59.03
CA ARG A 11 -25.08 -34.78 60.34
C ARG A 11 -23.96 -33.72 60.20
N ARG A 12 -24.16 -32.56 60.87
CA ARG A 12 -23.11 -31.70 61.47
C ARG A 12 -22.87 -32.22 62.91
N PRO A 13 -21.80 -31.86 63.68
CA PRO A 13 -20.98 -30.63 63.60
C PRO A 13 -19.46 -30.81 63.90
N CYS A 14 -18.65 -29.77 63.64
CA CYS A 14 -17.83 -29.06 64.65
C CYS A 14 -16.78 -28.15 63.99
N LEU A 15 -16.60 -26.98 64.62
CA LEU A 15 -15.73 -25.86 64.24
C LEU A 15 -14.25 -26.20 64.37
N PHE A 16 -13.43 -25.65 63.47
CA PHE A 16 -12.16 -24.93 63.67
C PHE A 16 -11.81 -24.41 62.26
N GLY A 17 -11.89 -23.13 61.93
CA GLY A 17 -10.98 -22.08 62.40
C GLY A 17 -9.92 -21.86 61.31
N ILE A 18 -10.04 -20.77 60.54
CA ILE A 18 -8.99 -19.87 60.04
C ILE A 18 -9.55 -19.07 58.83
N LEU A 19 -9.62 -17.76 59.04
CA LEU A 19 -9.81 -16.70 58.07
C LEU A 19 -8.69 -16.74 57.02
N ALA A 20 -9.03 -16.72 55.74
CA ALA A 20 -8.14 -16.24 54.69
C ALA A 20 -8.96 -15.39 53.71
N SER A 21 -8.97 -14.09 53.97
CA SER A 21 -9.52 -13.06 53.09
C SER A 21 -8.71 -13.02 51.79
N LEU A 22 -9.26 -13.55 50.70
CA LEU A 22 -8.75 -13.35 49.35
C LEU A 22 -9.09 -11.93 48.89
N LEU A 23 -8.13 -11.03 49.08
CA LEU A 23 -8.07 -9.73 48.40
C LEU A 23 -7.77 -9.99 46.92
N LEU A 24 -8.79 -9.92 46.07
CA LEU A 24 -8.64 -9.70 44.64
C LEU A 24 -8.05 -8.29 44.43
N PRO A 25 -6.92 -8.11 43.74
CA PRO A 25 -6.55 -6.79 43.28
C PRO A 25 -7.50 -6.45 42.13
N LEU A 26 -8.42 -5.52 42.39
CA LEU A 26 -9.01 -4.72 41.33
C LEU A 26 -7.83 -4.06 40.61
N PHE A 27 -7.55 -4.52 39.39
CA PHE A 27 -6.74 -3.77 38.43
C PHE A 27 -7.51 -2.48 38.12
N VAL A 28 -7.25 -1.46 38.93
CA VAL A 28 -7.48 -0.07 38.52
C VAL A 28 -6.49 0.16 37.39
N PRO A 29 -6.92 0.49 36.16
CA PRO A 29 -5.98 0.97 35.16
C PRO A 29 -5.26 2.15 35.81
N ALA A 30 -3.94 2.10 35.86
CA ALA A 30 -3.16 3.23 36.31
C ALA A 30 -3.62 4.42 35.47
N HIS A 31 -4.36 5.35 36.11
CA HIS A 31 -4.43 6.70 35.62
C HIS A 31 -2.97 7.15 35.56
N VAL A 32 -2.43 7.16 34.34
CA VAL A 32 -1.27 7.95 34.01
C VAL A 32 -1.63 9.35 34.49
N SER A 33 -0.99 9.74 35.59
CA SER A 33 -1.13 11.06 36.19
C SER A 33 -0.95 12.07 35.08
N ALA A 34 -1.95 12.95 34.89
CA ALA A 34 -1.83 14.15 34.07
C ALA A 34 -0.69 15.01 34.62
N GLN A 35 0.54 14.73 34.18
CA GLN A 35 1.63 15.68 34.30
C GLN A 35 1.34 16.77 33.28
N ASP A 36 0.89 17.93 33.79
CA ASP A 36 0.81 19.23 33.11
C ASP A 36 1.36 19.21 31.67
N ALA A 37 0.52 18.84 30.70
CA ALA A 37 0.82 18.90 29.28
C ALA A 37 0.93 20.37 28.87
N LYS A 38 2.09 20.97 29.17
CA LYS A 38 2.39 22.36 28.82
C LYS A 38 3.03 22.36 27.45
N VAL A 39 2.48 23.20 26.56
CA VAL A 39 3.05 23.47 25.24
C VAL A 39 4.54 23.80 25.36
N GLN A 40 5.36 23.00 24.68
CA GLN A 40 6.82 23.06 24.71
C GLN A 40 7.40 22.98 23.30
N LEU A 41 8.62 23.52 23.17
CA LEU A 41 9.38 23.50 21.93
C LEU A 41 10.45 22.41 21.99
N TYR A 42 10.32 21.42 21.10
CA TYR A 42 11.29 20.37 20.86
C TYR A 42 11.96 20.60 19.50
N GLN A 43 13.20 20.12 19.34
CA GLN A 43 13.96 20.36 18.12
C GLN A 43 14.81 19.15 17.75
N SER A 44 14.90 18.92 16.45
CA SER A 44 15.85 17.98 15.83
C SER A 44 16.65 18.71 14.75
N ARG A 45 17.37 17.98 13.91
CA ARG A 45 18.17 18.58 12.82
C ARG A 45 17.31 19.35 11.83
N ASN A 46 16.17 18.76 11.45
CA ASN A 46 15.32 19.24 10.38
C ASN A 46 13.97 19.75 10.86
N PHE A 47 13.64 19.66 12.15
CA PHE A 47 12.33 20.04 12.68
C PHE A 47 12.43 20.93 13.92
N GLN A 48 11.48 21.87 14.02
CA GLN A 48 11.16 22.63 15.22
C GLN A 48 9.71 22.35 15.55
N LEU A 49 9.47 21.56 16.59
CA LEU A 49 8.16 21.04 16.98
C LEU A 49 7.66 21.76 18.22
N MET A 50 6.62 22.59 18.07
CA MET A 50 5.87 23.13 19.20
C MET A 50 4.64 22.24 19.43
N THR A 51 4.54 21.62 20.60
CA THR A 51 3.48 20.65 20.90
C THR A 51 3.17 20.59 22.40
N ASP A 52 1.97 20.16 22.74
CA ASP A 52 1.54 19.80 24.09
C ASP A 52 1.67 18.29 24.42
N LEU A 53 2.19 17.49 23.48
CA LEU A 53 2.58 16.11 23.74
C LEU A 53 3.57 16.00 24.91
N SER A 54 3.57 14.85 25.59
CA SER A 54 4.63 14.55 26.56
C SER A 54 5.99 14.54 25.87
N LYS A 55 7.06 14.67 26.66
CA LYS A 55 8.42 14.66 26.12
C LYS A 55 8.72 13.38 25.33
N ASP A 56 8.33 12.23 25.85
CA ASP A 56 8.64 10.94 25.23
C ASP A 56 7.91 10.80 23.88
N GLU A 57 6.65 11.21 23.80
CA GLU A 57 5.87 11.24 22.55
C GLU A 57 6.41 12.26 21.54
N ALA A 58 6.85 13.43 22.01
CA ALA A 58 7.47 14.43 21.15
C ALA A 58 8.82 13.96 20.57
N ASP A 59 9.62 13.28 21.39
CA ASP A 59 10.90 12.69 20.97
C ASP A 59 10.67 11.55 19.94
N GLU A 60 9.66 10.69 20.16
CA GLU A 60 9.24 9.65 19.20
C GLU A 60 8.78 10.25 17.87
N LEU A 61 7.89 11.26 17.92
CA LEU A 61 7.42 11.94 16.71
C LEU A 61 8.57 12.58 15.92
N LEU A 62 9.54 13.20 16.59
CA LEU A 62 10.73 13.76 15.94
C LEU A 62 11.58 12.68 15.27
N GLU A 63 11.75 11.52 15.89
CA GLU A 63 12.47 10.38 15.29
C GLU A 63 11.77 9.86 14.02
N GLU A 64 10.44 9.71 14.07
CA GLU A 64 9.65 9.30 12.92
C GLU A 64 9.75 10.32 11.78
N LEU A 65 9.63 11.61 12.08
CA LEU A 65 9.72 12.70 11.11
C LEU A 65 11.11 12.75 10.45
N GLU A 66 12.19 12.59 11.21
CA GLU A 66 13.56 12.56 10.66
C GLU A 66 13.79 11.33 9.78
N THR A 67 13.27 10.17 10.20
CA THR A 67 13.36 8.93 9.41
C THR A 67 12.61 9.07 8.09
N MET A 68 11.38 9.54 8.13
CA MET A 68 10.58 9.80 6.93
C MET A 68 11.27 10.82 6.01
N LEU A 69 11.73 11.95 6.56
CA LEU A 69 12.37 13.00 5.78
C LEU A 69 13.64 12.52 5.08
N LYS A 70 14.40 11.62 5.71
CA LYS A 70 15.56 10.97 5.06
C LYS A 70 15.13 10.16 3.84
N LEU A 71 14.13 9.30 3.97
CA LEU A 71 13.62 8.46 2.87
C LEU A 71 13.05 9.32 1.72
N VAL A 72 12.30 10.35 2.08
CA VAL A 72 11.74 11.35 1.17
C VAL A 72 12.84 12.13 0.42
N ALA A 73 13.87 12.59 1.14
CA ALA A 73 15.00 13.29 0.56
C ALA A 73 15.81 12.42 -0.40
N ASP A 74 15.99 11.14 -0.07
CA ASP A 74 16.64 10.16 -0.93
C ASP A 74 15.80 9.89 -2.19
N TYR A 75 14.47 9.78 -2.05
CA TYR A 75 13.57 9.60 -3.19
C TYR A 75 13.67 10.76 -4.19
N TRP A 76 13.56 12.02 -3.76
CA TRP A 76 13.65 13.16 -4.69
C TRP A 76 15.09 13.62 -4.98
N GLY A 77 16.09 13.05 -4.29
CA GLY A 77 17.50 13.38 -4.47
C GLY A 77 17.87 14.80 -4.02
N ARG A 78 17.12 15.37 -3.05
CA ARG A 78 17.40 16.69 -2.47
C ARG A 78 17.33 16.65 -0.95
N ARG A 79 18.41 17.04 -0.28
CA ARG A 79 18.40 17.20 1.18
C ARG A 79 17.54 18.39 1.57
N ASN A 80 16.87 18.29 2.71
CA ASN A 80 16.13 19.42 3.25
C ASN A 80 17.06 20.61 3.54
N ARG A 81 16.68 21.80 3.07
CA ARG A 81 17.53 22.99 3.12
C ARG A 81 17.39 23.79 4.42
N LYS A 82 16.26 23.66 5.11
CA LYS A 82 15.92 24.45 6.30
C LYS A 82 15.06 23.65 7.27
N PRO A 83 15.17 23.89 8.59
CA PRO A 83 14.25 23.29 9.56
C PRO A 83 12.78 23.62 9.23
N ILE A 84 11.93 22.60 9.27
CA ILE A 84 10.48 22.70 9.14
C ILE A 84 9.91 23.08 10.50
N ARG A 85 9.16 24.17 10.55
CA ARG A 85 8.47 24.61 11.77
C ARG A 85 7.10 23.95 11.84
N MET A 86 6.79 23.32 12.96
CA MET A 86 5.56 22.58 13.17
C MET A 86 4.88 23.02 14.47
N PHE A 87 3.57 23.21 14.40
CA PHE A 87 2.67 23.35 15.54
C PHE A 87 1.76 22.12 15.53
N VAL A 88 2.02 21.18 16.44
CA VAL A 88 1.28 19.92 16.54
C VAL A 88 0.44 19.94 17.80
N PHE A 89 -0.87 19.73 17.66
CA PHE A 89 -1.82 19.82 18.75
C PHE A 89 -2.31 18.42 19.12
N ASP A 90 -2.12 18.04 20.37
CA ASP A 90 -2.72 16.84 20.94
C ASP A 90 -4.09 17.18 21.55
N ASP A 91 -4.10 18.14 22.47
CA ASP A 91 -5.30 18.73 23.04
C ASP A 91 -5.27 20.26 22.87
N PHE A 92 -6.25 20.78 22.15
CA PHE A 92 -6.36 22.20 21.87
C PHE A 92 -6.48 23.04 23.15
N ASP A 93 -7.06 22.49 24.22
CA ASP A 93 -7.28 23.20 25.48
C ASP A 93 -5.99 23.40 26.30
N ASN A 94 -4.93 22.62 26.01
CA ASN A 94 -3.61 22.80 26.61
C ASN A 94 -2.88 24.06 26.09
N TRP A 95 -3.34 24.64 24.98
CA TRP A 95 -2.65 25.74 24.31
C TRP A 95 -3.05 27.12 24.87
N PRO A 96 -2.09 27.94 25.36
CA PRO A 96 -2.41 29.26 25.88
C PRO A 96 -3.02 30.17 24.80
N GLN A 97 -4.10 30.89 25.14
CA GLN A 97 -4.81 31.78 24.19
C GLN A 97 -3.89 32.84 23.58
N GLU A 98 -2.92 33.35 24.33
CA GLU A 98 -1.91 34.30 23.82
C GLU A 98 -1.00 33.71 22.74
N GLN A 99 -0.74 32.40 22.77
CA GLN A 99 0.02 31.71 21.74
C GLN A 99 -0.86 31.44 20.52
N ILE A 100 -2.08 30.93 20.73
CA ILE A 100 -3.07 30.70 19.66
C ILE A 100 -3.30 31.98 18.84
N ALA A 101 -3.42 33.13 19.50
CA ALA A 101 -3.62 34.43 18.85
C ALA A 101 -2.48 34.84 17.88
N LYS A 102 -1.29 34.23 17.99
CA LYS A 102 -0.13 34.49 17.12
C LYS A 102 -0.03 33.51 15.95
N LEU A 103 -0.86 32.47 15.92
CA LEU A 103 -0.84 31.43 14.90
C LEU A 103 -1.74 31.78 13.72
N SER A 104 -1.51 31.12 12.58
CA SER A 104 -2.32 31.32 11.38
C SER A 104 -3.77 30.90 11.62
N PRO A 105 -4.77 31.77 11.33
CA PRO A 105 -6.18 31.41 11.47
C PRO A 105 -6.59 30.20 10.61
N ASP A 106 -6.00 30.05 9.42
CA ASP A 106 -6.30 28.93 8.53
C ASP A 106 -5.68 27.62 9.04
N GLY A 107 -4.48 27.69 9.61
CA GLY A 107 -3.84 26.54 10.26
C GLY A 107 -4.65 26.03 11.45
N LEU A 108 -5.07 26.96 12.32
CA LEU A 108 -5.94 26.65 13.45
C LEU A 108 -7.29 26.08 13.03
N ARG A 109 -7.87 26.57 11.92
CA ARG A 109 -9.13 26.03 11.40
C ARG A 109 -8.98 24.57 11.01
N SER A 110 -7.90 24.22 10.30
CA SER A 110 -7.65 22.84 9.89
C SER A 110 -7.47 21.90 11.08
N VAL A 111 -6.65 22.31 12.06
CA VAL A 111 -6.44 21.54 13.30
C VAL A 111 -7.74 21.32 14.06
N ARG A 112 -8.59 22.34 14.19
CA ARG A 112 -9.90 22.22 14.87
C ARG A 112 -10.87 21.27 14.19
N THR A 113 -10.70 21.02 12.89
CA THR A 113 -11.46 20.00 12.16
C THR A 113 -10.80 18.62 12.18
N GLY A 114 -9.75 18.43 12.98
CA GLY A 114 -9.03 17.16 13.09
C GLY A 114 -7.97 16.94 12.00
N GLY A 115 -7.58 17.99 11.27
CA GLY A 115 -6.71 17.89 10.09
C GLY A 115 -5.36 18.59 10.22
N GLY A 116 -4.68 18.73 9.08
CA GLY A 116 -3.41 19.42 8.93
C GLY A 116 -3.47 20.53 7.88
N LEU A 117 -2.53 21.47 7.96
CA LEU A 117 -2.30 22.46 6.92
C LEU A 117 -0.84 22.89 6.89
N THR A 118 -0.24 22.78 5.72
CA THR A 118 1.06 23.36 5.42
C THR A 118 0.92 24.69 4.69
N ILE A 119 1.52 25.74 5.26
CA ILE A 119 1.60 27.05 4.63
C ILE A 119 3.01 27.27 4.10
N THR A 120 3.16 27.26 2.78
CA THR A 120 4.42 27.58 2.10
C THR A 120 4.47 29.07 1.74
N GLN A 121 5.50 29.76 2.22
CA GLN A 121 5.80 31.14 1.86
C GLN A 121 7.01 31.17 0.93
N VAL A 122 6.77 31.52 -0.33
CA VAL A 122 7.83 31.68 -1.33
C VAL A 122 8.21 33.16 -1.44
N ARG A 123 9.49 33.46 -1.25
CA ARG A 123 10.10 34.75 -1.57
C ARG A 123 10.80 34.65 -2.92
N GLY A 124 10.32 35.42 -3.89
CA GLY A 124 10.90 35.55 -5.22
C GLY A 124 10.46 36.85 -5.89
N PHE A 125 11.13 37.23 -6.97
CA PHE A 125 10.69 38.33 -7.82
C PHE A 125 9.54 37.87 -8.72
N VAL A 126 8.56 38.74 -8.99
CA VAL A 126 7.51 38.46 -9.98
C VAL A 126 8.18 38.11 -11.32
N GLY A 127 7.94 36.88 -11.82
CA GLY A 127 8.54 36.38 -13.07
C GLY A 127 9.99 35.88 -12.97
N GLY A 128 10.58 35.82 -11.77
CA GLY A 128 11.94 35.33 -11.52
C GLY A 128 12.00 33.94 -10.86
N PRO A 129 13.21 33.36 -10.68
CA PRO A 129 13.38 32.09 -9.98
C PRO A 129 12.84 32.18 -8.54
N LYS A 130 12.26 31.09 -8.01
CA LYS A 130 11.90 30.99 -6.59
C LYS A 130 13.21 30.91 -5.78
N ILE A 131 13.62 32.02 -5.15
CA ILE A 131 14.95 32.17 -4.54
C ILE A 131 15.00 31.54 -3.15
N ASP A 132 13.93 31.73 -2.37
CA ASP A 132 13.89 31.28 -0.99
C ASP A 132 12.46 30.92 -0.58
N SER A 133 12.26 29.78 0.07
CA SER A 133 10.95 29.40 0.62
C SER A 133 11.08 28.93 2.06
N ASN A 134 10.02 29.17 2.82
CA ASN A 134 9.81 28.65 4.17
C ASN A 134 8.46 27.94 4.19
N ALA A 135 8.32 26.95 5.05
CA ALA A 135 7.05 26.29 5.30
C ALA A 135 6.78 26.22 6.80
N ILE A 136 5.50 26.36 7.17
CA ILE A 136 5.01 26.18 8.53
C ILE A 136 3.90 25.14 8.47
N VAL A 137 3.99 24.13 9.32
CA VAL A 137 3.00 23.07 9.46
C VAL A 137 2.12 23.33 10.68
N TYR A 138 0.83 23.11 10.51
CA TYR A 138 -0.15 22.96 11.58
C TYR A 138 -0.76 21.56 11.44
N ALA A 139 -0.82 20.77 12.50
CA ALA A 139 -1.37 19.42 12.45
C ALA A 139 -1.93 19.00 13.81
N VAL A 140 -2.90 18.09 13.81
CA VAL A 140 -3.18 17.26 14.99
C VAL A 140 -2.08 16.21 15.18
N SER A 141 -1.84 15.74 16.40
CA SER A 141 -0.86 14.69 16.72
C SER A 141 -1.20 13.34 16.09
N ASP A 142 -2.49 13.09 15.84
CA ASP A 142 -3.02 11.81 15.40
C ASP A 142 -2.82 11.47 13.91
N HIS A 143 -3.02 10.17 13.61
CA HIS A 143 -3.17 9.62 12.26
C HIS A 143 -2.01 9.89 11.29
N LYS A 144 -0.81 10.15 11.81
CA LYS A 144 0.36 10.54 11.04
C LYS A 144 0.16 11.82 10.21
N THR A 145 -0.75 12.68 10.66
CA THR A 145 -1.00 14.00 10.06
C THR A 145 0.27 14.86 10.04
N PRO A 146 1.11 14.90 11.11
CA PRO A 146 2.35 15.67 11.07
C PRO A 146 3.32 15.21 9.96
N GLN A 147 3.41 13.90 9.72
CA GLN A 147 4.27 13.29 8.69
C GLN A 147 3.77 13.65 7.29
N HIS A 148 2.45 13.55 7.06
CA HIS A 148 1.82 13.99 5.80
C HIS A 148 2.15 15.46 5.51
N GLU A 149 1.90 16.36 6.45
CA GLU A 149 2.14 17.79 6.27
C GLU A 149 3.63 18.14 6.13
N ALA A 150 4.50 17.42 6.83
CA ALA A 150 5.94 17.60 6.69
C ALA A 150 6.44 17.30 5.26
N ILE A 151 5.77 16.44 4.49
CA ILE A 151 6.09 16.20 3.06
C ILE A 151 5.74 17.42 2.21
N HIS A 152 4.56 18.02 2.42
CA HIS A 152 4.19 19.29 1.78
C HIS A 152 5.20 20.39 2.11
N ALA A 153 5.61 20.48 3.38
CA ALA A 153 6.58 21.47 3.83
C ALA A 153 7.97 21.25 3.20
N TYR A 154 8.43 20.00 3.14
CA TYR A 154 9.65 19.63 2.45
C TYR A 154 9.59 20.03 0.97
N CYS A 155 8.49 19.73 0.28
CA CYS A 155 8.32 20.08 -1.13
C CYS A 155 8.32 21.62 -1.34
N GLY A 156 7.57 22.33 -0.50
CA GLY A 156 7.53 23.80 -0.49
C GLY A 156 8.92 24.43 -0.29
N ILE A 157 9.72 23.92 0.64
CA ILE A 157 11.09 24.42 0.93
C ILE A 157 12.07 24.11 -0.22
N ASN A 158 11.99 22.92 -0.82
CA ASN A 158 13.02 22.44 -1.73
C ASN A 158 12.72 22.69 -3.22
N PHE A 159 11.44 22.88 -3.57
CA PHE A 159 10.99 23.10 -4.94
C PHE A 159 10.15 24.36 -5.10
N GLY A 160 9.65 24.96 -4.00
CA GLY A 160 8.80 26.15 -4.05
C GLY A 160 7.38 25.86 -4.56
N SER A 161 7.02 24.59 -4.68
CA SER A 161 5.71 24.07 -5.07
C SER A 161 5.58 22.66 -4.53
N THR A 162 4.35 22.19 -4.34
CA THR A 162 4.04 20.79 -4.03
C THR A 162 3.51 20.01 -5.25
N GLY A 163 3.36 20.70 -6.39
CA GLY A 163 2.82 20.13 -7.62
C GLY A 163 1.29 20.18 -7.69
N PRO A 164 0.67 19.53 -8.69
CA PRO A 164 -0.79 19.43 -8.76
C PRO A 164 -1.33 18.58 -7.60
N VAL A 165 -2.58 18.82 -7.20
CA VAL A 165 -3.22 18.21 -6.01
C VAL A 165 -3.09 16.68 -6.01
N TRP A 166 -3.38 16.00 -7.12
CA TRP A 166 -3.27 14.54 -7.20
C TRP A 166 -1.88 14.02 -6.83
N TYR A 167 -0.83 14.70 -7.29
CA TYR A 167 0.57 14.32 -7.04
C TYR A 167 1.00 14.74 -5.63
N SER A 168 0.65 15.97 -5.22
CA SER A 168 0.97 16.54 -3.92
C SER A 168 0.43 15.65 -2.80
N GLU A 169 -0.88 15.43 -2.78
CA GLU A 169 -1.55 14.62 -1.76
C GLU A 169 -1.18 13.14 -1.87
N GLY A 170 -1.14 12.60 -3.09
CA GLY A 170 -0.77 11.20 -3.31
C GLY A 170 0.65 10.89 -2.82
N MET A 171 1.62 11.79 -3.04
CA MET A 171 2.98 11.60 -2.54
C MET A 171 3.13 11.89 -1.05
N ALA A 172 2.35 12.81 -0.47
CA ALA A 172 2.29 13.00 0.98
C ALA A 172 1.76 11.73 1.68
N GLU A 173 0.72 11.13 1.14
CA GLU A 173 0.21 9.83 1.60
C GLU A 173 1.20 8.69 1.38
N VAL A 174 1.89 8.63 0.24
CA VAL A 174 2.92 7.61 0.02
C VAL A 174 4.06 7.76 1.03
N GLY A 175 4.53 8.98 1.28
CA GLY A 175 5.64 9.24 2.18
C GLY A 175 5.32 8.97 3.65
N LYS A 176 4.08 9.21 4.13
CA LYS A 176 3.71 8.86 5.52
C LYS A 176 3.74 7.36 5.81
N TYR A 177 3.70 6.53 4.75
CA TYR A 177 3.81 5.08 4.81
C TYR A 177 5.21 4.54 4.47
N PHE A 178 6.18 5.41 4.19
CA PHE A 178 7.56 4.98 3.93
C PHE A 178 8.18 4.34 5.16
N ARG A 179 8.74 3.15 4.97
CA ARG A 179 9.53 2.42 5.95
C ARG A 179 10.82 1.99 5.29
N ALA A 180 11.93 2.10 6.03
CA ALA A 180 13.24 1.82 5.47
C ALA A 180 13.37 0.34 5.06
N GLY A 181 13.72 0.09 3.80
CA GLY A 181 13.88 -1.28 3.27
C GLY A 181 12.58 -1.99 2.89
N GLU A 182 11.41 -1.40 3.18
CA GLU A 182 10.11 -1.96 2.84
C GLU A 182 9.56 -1.32 1.55
N ARG A 183 9.01 -2.16 0.68
CA ARG A 183 8.37 -1.74 -0.59
C ARG A 183 6.92 -2.17 -0.70
N GLY A 184 6.42 -2.86 0.32
CA GLY A 184 5.04 -3.35 0.35
C GLY A 184 4.05 -2.24 0.62
N VAL A 185 2.77 -2.52 0.37
CA VAL A 185 1.66 -1.70 0.83
C VAL A 185 1.65 -1.68 2.36
N ASN A 186 1.70 -0.48 2.92
CA ASN A 186 1.68 -0.22 4.37
C ASN A 186 0.42 0.55 4.81
N ALA A 187 -0.56 0.71 3.92
CA ALA A 187 -1.84 1.32 4.25
C ALA A 187 -2.63 0.46 5.24
N SER A 188 -3.50 1.09 6.02
CA SER A 188 -4.35 0.37 6.97
C SER A 188 -5.42 -0.45 6.23
N GLU A 189 -5.88 -1.52 6.86
CA GLU A 189 -6.96 -2.36 6.34
C GLU A 189 -8.22 -1.53 6.04
N ASN A 190 -8.53 -0.50 6.83
CA ASN A 190 -9.65 0.39 6.57
C ASN A 190 -9.55 1.11 5.21
N VAL A 191 -8.36 1.57 4.83
CA VAL A 191 -8.14 2.22 3.54
C VAL A 191 -8.23 1.21 2.40
N ILE A 192 -7.65 0.02 2.60
CA ILE A 192 -7.67 -1.08 1.62
C ILE A 192 -9.11 -1.54 1.38
N ASN A 193 -9.86 -1.84 2.44
CA ASN A 193 -11.26 -2.26 2.40
C ASN A 193 -12.14 -1.19 1.73
N TYR A 194 -11.91 0.09 2.03
CA TYR A 194 -12.62 1.17 1.35
C TYR A 194 -12.41 1.10 -0.16
N LEU A 195 -11.15 1.15 -0.62
CA LEU A 195 -10.81 1.14 -2.04
C LEU A 195 -11.33 -0.12 -2.78
N GLN A 196 -11.30 -1.29 -2.14
CA GLN A 196 -11.83 -2.55 -2.70
C GLN A 196 -13.36 -2.63 -2.74
N SER A 197 -14.04 -1.91 -1.85
CA SER A 197 -15.51 -1.89 -1.78
C SER A 197 -16.18 -0.92 -2.76
N GLN A 198 -15.42 -0.01 -3.36
CA GLN A 198 -15.94 1.03 -4.24
C GLN A 198 -15.72 0.68 -5.72
N GLU A 199 -16.53 1.29 -6.60
CA GLU A 199 -16.22 1.31 -8.02
C GLU A 199 -14.88 2.04 -8.26
N PRO A 200 -13.92 1.42 -8.97
CA PRO A 200 -12.63 2.06 -9.26
C PRO A 200 -12.80 3.41 -9.95
N LYS A 201 -12.14 4.45 -9.43
CA LYS A 201 -12.07 5.74 -10.11
C LYS A 201 -11.20 5.62 -11.35
N SER A 202 -11.66 6.18 -12.48
CA SER A 202 -10.83 6.27 -13.67
C SER A 202 -9.59 7.14 -13.42
N LEU A 203 -8.51 6.87 -14.15
CA LEU A 203 -7.26 7.64 -14.03
C LEU A 203 -7.51 9.14 -14.22
N GLY A 204 -8.34 9.51 -15.21
CA GLY A 204 -8.73 10.90 -15.48
C GLY A 204 -9.46 11.57 -14.31
N ALA A 205 -10.32 10.83 -13.60
CA ALA A 205 -11.01 11.34 -12.42
C ALA A 205 -10.07 11.59 -11.23
N ILE A 206 -8.89 10.94 -11.20
CA ILE A 206 -7.87 11.16 -10.17
C ILE A 206 -6.92 12.29 -10.57
N VAL A 207 -6.47 12.36 -11.83
CA VAL A 207 -5.40 13.29 -12.23
C VAL A 207 -5.88 14.62 -12.80
N ASN A 208 -7.12 14.68 -13.33
CA ASN A 208 -7.66 15.82 -14.07
C ASN A 208 -8.95 16.41 -13.45
N ASN A 209 -9.27 16.08 -12.20
CA ASN A 209 -10.51 16.57 -11.60
C ASN A 209 -10.40 18.07 -11.20
N PRO A 210 -11.16 18.97 -11.85
CA PRO A 210 -11.04 20.42 -11.65
C PRO A 210 -11.67 20.91 -10.35
N LEU A 211 -12.43 20.06 -9.65
CA LEU A 211 -13.06 20.37 -8.37
C LEU A 211 -12.21 19.95 -7.16
N GLU A 212 -11.04 19.36 -7.39
CA GLU A 212 -10.17 18.92 -6.31
C GLU A 212 -9.52 20.10 -5.60
N GLN A 213 -9.54 20.02 -4.27
CA GLN A 213 -8.88 20.96 -3.37
C GLN A 213 -8.07 20.15 -2.37
N THR A 214 -6.95 20.72 -1.92
CA THR A 214 -6.22 20.23 -0.75
C THR A 214 -7.13 20.37 0.49
N GLY A 215 -7.12 19.39 1.39
CA GLY A 215 -8.03 19.37 2.53
C GLY A 215 -9.41 18.77 2.22
N ASP A 216 -9.53 17.97 1.15
CA ASP A 216 -10.74 17.20 0.88
C ASP A 216 -10.80 15.90 1.70
N SER A 217 -11.69 14.97 1.37
CA SER A 217 -11.94 13.81 2.22
C SER A 217 -10.79 12.79 2.15
N TRP A 218 -10.53 12.07 3.26
CA TRP A 218 -9.51 11.02 3.31
C TRP A 218 -9.72 9.95 2.22
N GLN A 219 -10.97 9.75 1.78
CA GLN A 219 -11.29 8.88 0.65
C GLN A 219 -10.63 9.34 -0.66
N ASN A 220 -10.64 10.64 -0.95
CA ASN A 220 -9.96 11.17 -2.14
C ASN A 220 -8.44 11.01 -2.04
N TYR A 221 -7.88 11.17 -0.84
CA TYR A 221 -6.47 10.87 -0.58
C TYR A 221 -6.14 9.41 -0.83
N ALA A 222 -7.00 8.48 -0.43
CA ALA A 222 -6.81 7.05 -0.69
C ALA A 222 -6.68 6.77 -2.20
N TRP A 223 -7.52 7.39 -3.04
CA TRP A 223 -7.45 7.24 -4.51
C TRP A 223 -6.15 7.79 -5.11
N ARG A 224 -5.68 8.94 -4.63
CA ARG A 224 -4.41 9.56 -5.07
C ARG A 224 -3.20 8.74 -4.60
N TRP A 225 -3.26 8.25 -3.38
CA TRP A 225 -2.26 7.37 -2.78
C TRP A 225 -2.08 6.10 -3.60
N VAL A 226 -3.16 5.37 -3.88
CA VAL A 226 -3.06 4.06 -4.57
C VAL A 226 -2.44 4.22 -5.96
N LEU A 227 -2.79 5.29 -6.70
CA LEU A 227 -2.21 5.60 -8.00
C LEU A 227 -0.71 5.95 -7.88
N CYS A 228 -0.35 6.82 -6.95
CA CYS A 228 1.06 7.22 -6.75
C CYS A 228 1.92 6.04 -6.26
N HIS A 229 1.39 5.21 -5.37
CA HIS A 229 2.06 3.99 -4.90
C HIS A 229 2.32 3.04 -6.07
N MET A 230 1.29 2.73 -6.85
CA MET A 230 1.40 1.84 -8.01
C MET A 230 2.42 2.38 -9.03
N LEU A 231 2.28 3.63 -9.46
CA LEU A 231 3.19 4.23 -10.44
C LEU A 231 4.63 4.32 -9.92
N GLY A 232 4.81 4.60 -8.63
CA GLY A 232 6.12 4.73 -8.00
C GLY A 232 6.84 3.40 -7.76
N ALA A 233 6.10 2.30 -7.58
CA ALA A 233 6.68 0.99 -7.27
C ALA A 233 6.69 0.03 -8.47
N ASN A 234 5.74 0.13 -9.40
CA ASN A 234 5.62 -0.79 -10.54
C ASN A 234 6.79 -0.62 -11.54
N LYS A 235 7.36 -1.74 -12.02
CA LYS A 235 8.53 -1.77 -12.91
C LYS A 235 8.28 -1.15 -14.29
N ASN A 236 7.02 -1.12 -14.74
CA ASN A 236 6.65 -0.54 -16.04
C ASN A 236 6.62 1.00 -16.02
N TYR A 237 6.39 1.60 -14.84
CA TYR A 237 6.07 3.02 -14.71
C TYR A 237 7.04 3.83 -13.86
N SER A 238 7.62 3.22 -12.82
CA SER A 238 8.44 3.89 -11.79
C SER A 238 9.61 4.70 -12.33
N ALA A 239 10.28 4.21 -13.37
CA ALA A 239 11.41 4.90 -14.00
C ALA A 239 11.03 6.28 -14.57
N ARG A 240 9.76 6.48 -14.98
CA ARG A 240 9.24 7.76 -15.48
C ARG A 240 8.49 8.55 -14.42
N PHE A 241 8.00 7.91 -13.36
CA PHE A 241 7.19 8.57 -12.34
C PHE A 241 7.98 9.59 -11.53
N LYS A 242 9.19 9.24 -11.11
CA LYS A 242 10.09 10.18 -10.40
C LYS A 242 10.47 11.40 -11.27
N PRO A 243 10.91 11.24 -12.54
CA PRO A 243 11.12 12.37 -13.44
C PRO A 243 9.88 13.24 -13.67
N LEU A 244 8.69 12.64 -13.84
CA LEU A 244 7.43 13.37 -13.92
C LEU A 244 7.20 14.21 -12.66
N GLY A 245 7.31 13.59 -11.48
CA GLY A 245 7.16 14.27 -10.21
C GLY A 245 8.11 15.45 -10.01
N LEU A 246 9.39 15.29 -10.32
CA LEU A 246 10.37 16.38 -10.27
C LEU A 246 10.04 17.51 -11.24
N ALA A 247 9.49 17.20 -12.42
CA ALA A 247 9.07 18.19 -13.39
C ALA A 247 7.80 18.95 -12.93
N LEU A 248 6.84 18.25 -12.31
CA LEU A 248 5.65 18.83 -11.69
C LEU A 248 6.00 19.77 -10.53
N LEU A 249 6.89 19.33 -9.63
CA LEU A 249 7.39 20.15 -8.52
C LEU A 249 8.14 21.40 -9.01
N ALA A 250 8.79 21.31 -10.16
CA ALA A 250 9.48 22.42 -10.81
C ALA A 250 8.56 23.29 -11.68
N ASP A 251 7.24 23.09 -11.63
CA ASP A 251 6.22 23.84 -12.40
C ASP A 251 6.51 23.85 -13.92
N ARG A 252 7.05 22.74 -14.43
CA ARG A 252 7.27 22.55 -15.86
C ARG A 252 5.96 22.16 -16.53
N LYS A 253 5.81 22.52 -17.80
CA LYS A 253 4.67 22.13 -18.64
C LYS A 253 4.74 20.63 -19.00
N VAL A 254 4.40 19.78 -18.04
CA VAL A 254 4.25 18.33 -18.19
C VAL A 254 2.93 17.90 -17.54
N SER A 255 2.35 16.81 -18.02
CA SER A 255 1.14 16.21 -17.45
C SER A 255 1.25 14.69 -17.39
N PHE A 256 0.35 14.06 -16.64
CA PHE A 256 0.20 12.61 -16.64
C PHE A 256 0.04 12.07 -18.08
N ASP A 257 -0.89 12.64 -18.84
CA ASP A 257 -1.19 12.24 -20.22
C ASP A 257 0.02 12.38 -21.15
N SER A 258 0.84 13.43 -20.97
CA SER A 258 2.05 13.61 -21.81
C SER A 258 3.11 12.54 -21.58
N VAL A 259 3.14 11.90 -20.40
CA VAL A 259 4.13 10.88 -20.04
C VAL A 259 3.60 9.45 -20.23
N TYR A 260 2.31 9.26 -19.97
CA TYR A 260 1.68 7.95 -19.84
C TYR A 260 0.50 7.72 -20.79
N GLY A 261 0.05 8.71 -21.57
CA GLY A 261 -1.14 8.59 -22.40
C GLY A 261 -1.10 7.44 -23.40
N ALA A 262 0.08 7.10 -23.93
CA ALA A 262 0.26 5.95 -24.83
C ALA A 262 0.11 4.57 -24.14
N GLN A 263 0.08 4.55 -22.80
CA GLN A 263 -0.03 3.34 -21.96
C GLN A 263 -1.19 3.46 -20.96
N ALA A 264 -2.17 4.32 -21.25
CA ALA A 264 -3.29 4.55 -20.35
C ALA A 264 -4.06 3.26 -20.06
N GLU A 265 -4.32 2.43 -21.07
CA GLU A 265 -5.01 1.14 -20.93
C GLU A 265 -4.18 0.13 -20.13
N GLU A 266 -2.85 0.05 -20.35
CA GLU A 266 -1.94 -0.80 -19.57
C GLU A 266 -1.96 -0.40 -18.09
N ILE A 267 -1.91 0.91 -17.81
CA ILE A 267 -1.95 1.45 -16.45
C ILE A 267 -3.30 1.19 -15.81
N GLU A 268 -4.41 1.40 -16.54
CA GLU A 268 -5.76 1.16 -16.03
C GLU A 268 -5.99 -0.32 -15.70
N PHE A 269 -5.49 -1.22 -16.54
CA PHE A 269 -5.50 -2.65 -16.27
C PHE A 269 -4.72 -3.00 -14.99
N GLU A 270 -3.46 -2.59 -14.89
CA GLU A 270 -2.64 -2.89 -13.70
C GLU A 270 -3.15 -2.19 -12.44
N TYR A 271 -3.77 -1.03 -12.59
CA TYR A 271 -4.43 -0.30 -11.51
C TYR A 271 -5.62 -1.06 -10.96
N ASN A 272 -6.51 -1.55 -11.83
CA ASN A 272 -7.66 -2.35 -11.43
C ASN A 272 -7.23 -3.69 -10.82
N LEU A 273 -6.20 -4.33 -11.38
CA LEU A 273 -5.63 -5.54 -10.82
C LEU A 273 -5.02 -5.29 -9.43
N PHE A 274 -4.29 -4.19 -9.27
CA PHE A 274 -3.73 -3.80 -7.98
C PHE A 274 -4.81 -3.53 -6.94
N LEU A 275 -5.88 -2.81 -7.29
CA LEU A 275 -7.02 -2.59 -6.39
C LEU A 275 -7.66 -3.91 -5.95
N LYS A 276 -7.86 -4.84 -6.88
CA LYS A 276 -8.43 -6.16 -6.60
C LYS A 276 -7.56 -6.96 -5.61
N ASP A 277 -6.25 -6.95 -5.82
CA ASP A 277 -5.32 -7.88 -5.17
C ASP A 277 -4.55 -7.28 -3.98
N MET A 278 -4.65 -5.97 -3.73
CA MET A 278 -3.88 -5.31 -2.68
C MET A 278 -4.26 -5.78 -1.28
N GLU A 279 -3.23 -5.93 -0.45
CA GLU A 279 -3.31 -6.21 0.97
C GLU A 279 -2.00 -5.73 1.63
N PRO A 280 -1.91 -5.66 2.98
CA PRO A 280 -0.67 -5.31 3.64
C PRO A 280 0.50 -6.20 3.16
N GLY A 281 1.62 -5.58 2.81
CA GLY A 281 2.80 -6.26 2.25
C GLY A 281 2.81 -6.40 0.72
N TYR A 282 1.70 -6.14 0.01
CA TYR A 282 1.63 -6.28 -1.45
C TYR A 282 2.72 -5.46 -2.14
N ARG A 283 3.44 -6.06 -3.09
CA ARG A 283 4.54 -5.40 -3.82
C ARG A 283 4.25 -5.24 -5.31
N CYS A 284 3.95 -4.01 -5.73
CA CYS A 284 3.74 -3.70 -7.14
C CYS A 284 4.94 -4.04 -8.03
N ASP A 285 6.16 -4.04 -7.51
CA ASP A 285 7.35 -4.44 -8.27
C ASP A 285 7.46 -5.96 -8.48
N LEU A 286 6.86 -6.78 -7.63
CA LEU A 286 6.77 -8.24 -7.78
C LEU A 286 5.56 -8.65 -8.64
N CYS A 287 4.53 -7.79 -8.72
CA CYS A 287 3.29 -8.05 -9.43
C CYS A 287 3.12 -7.23 -10.72
N SER A 288 4.18 -6.57 -11.21
CA SER A 288 4.11 -5.82 -12.48
C SER A 288 3.80 -6.76 -13.65
N TRP A 289 2.83 -6.40 -14.47
CA TRP A 289 2.41 -7.19 -15.63
C TRP A 289 3.48 -7.16 -16.74
N ASP A 290 3.67 -8.29 -17.44
CA ASP A 290 4.63 -8.39 -18.53
C ASP A 290 3.98 -8.08 -19.89
N TRP A 291 4.01 -6.81 -20.27
CA TRP A 291 3.51 -6.32 -21.56
C TRP A 291 4.39 -6.65 -22.77
N LYS A 292 5.60 -7.17 -22.55
CA LYS A 292 6.61 -7.30 -23.63
C LYS A 292 6.73 -8.73 -24.15
N THR A 293 6.30 -9.71 -23.36
CA THR A 293 6.39 -11.11 -23.77
C THR A 293 5.48 -11.40 -24.95
N LYS A 294 6.04 -12.06 -25.96
CA LYS A 294 5.29 -12.56 -27.11
C LYS A 294 4.78 -13.98 -26.84
N PHE A 295 3.50 -14.19 -27.10
CA PHE A 295 2.86 -15.49 -26.99
C PHE A 295 2.87 -16.22 -28.32
N ARG A 296 3.06 -17.54 -28.27
CA ARG A 296 3.05 -18.40 -29.47
C ARG A 296 1.87 -19.34 -29.44
N LEU A 297 1.29 -19.55 -30.62
CA LEU A 297 0.34 -20.63 -30.86
C LEU A 297 1.05 -21.97 -30.68
N LEU A 298 0.41 -22.87 -29.97
CA LEU A 298 0.89 -24.24 -29.80
C LEU A 298 0.28 -25.17 -30.83
N SER A 299 1.01 -26.24 -31.11
CA SER A 299 0.67 -27.34 -31.99
C SER A 299 1.22 -28.61 -31.34
N GLU A 300 0.83 -29.78 -31.82
CA GLU A 300 1.34 -31.07 -31.34
C GLU A 300 2.88 -31.18 -31.39
N ARG A 301 3.55 -30.35 -32.19
CA ARG A 301 5.02 -30.34 -32.34
C ARG A 301 5.73 -29.24 -31.58
N THR A 302 5.01 -28.26 -31.05
CA THR A 302 5.61 -27.04 -30.47
C THR A 302 5.19 -26.87 -29.03
N THR A 303 6.15 -26.62 -28.16
CA THR A 303 5.92 -26.37 -26.74
C THR A 303 6.27 -24.93 -26.35
N ALA A 304 5.57 -24.39 -25.36
CA ALA A 304 5.97 -23.20 -24.62
C ALA A 304 6.93 -23.57 -23.48
N PHE A 305 7.89 -22.70 -23.18
CA PHE A 305 8.80 -22.87 -22.04
C PHE A 305 8.91 -21.53 -21.32
N SER A 306 8.69 -21.55 -20.02
CA SER A 306 8.79 -20.39 -19.14
C SER A 306 9.44 -20.76 -17.82
N LYS A 307 9.98 -19.75 -17.14
CA LYS A 307 10.49 -19.84 -15.78
C LYS A 307 9.61 -18.97 -14.92
N ILE A 308 8.91 -19.56 -13.97
CA ILE A 308 7.97 -18.86 -13.10
C ILE A 308 8.64 -18.74 -11.74
N ARG A 309 8.84 -17.52 -11.26
CA ARG A 309 9.40 -17.27 -9.93
C ARG A 309 8.30 -17.37 -8.89
N ALA A 310 8.62 -17.97 -7.75
CA ALA A 310 7.67 -18.04 -6.62
C ALA A 310 7.43 -16.69 -5.95
N ASP A 311 8.39 -15.76 -6.07
CA ASP A 311 8.37 -14.42 -5.47
C ASP A 311 7.62 -13.36 -6.29
N SER A 312 6.73 -13.78 -7.17
CA SER A 312 6.18 -12.91 -8.21
C SER A 312 4.72 -13.23 -8.49
N GLY A 313 4.00 -12.20 -8.93
CA GLY A 313 2.60 -12.34 -9.35
C GLY A 313 2.45 -13.10 -10.67
N TRP A 314 1.46 -12.71 -11.46
CA TRP A 314 1.19 -13.30 -12.77
C TRP A 314 2.36 -13.12 -13.74
N GLN A 315 2.81 -14.22 -14.32
CA GLN A 315 3.99 -14.30 -15.20
C GLN A 315 3.64 -14.98 -16.52
N ALA A 316 4.13 -14.45 -17.63
CA ALA A 316 3.79 -14.94 -18.96
C ALA A 316 4.31 -16.38 -19.20
N SER A 317 3.41 -17.31 -19.52
CA SER A 317 3.76 -18.68 -19.90
C SER A 317 4.37 -18.79 -21.31
N LYS A 318 4.16 -17.75 -22.14
CA LYS A 318 4.44 -17.69 -23.58
C LYS A 318 3.53 -18.58 -24.44
N ALA A 319 2.49 -19.19 -23.88
CA ALA A 319 1.51 -19.98 -24.61
C ALA A 319 0.25 -19.17 -24.92
N LYS A 320 -0.14 -19.12 -26.20
CA LYS A 320 -1.49 -18.73 -26.60
C LYS A 320 -2.36 -19.98 -26.64
N VAL A 321 -3.46 -19.96 -25.90
CA VAL A 321 -4.34 -21.10 -25.64
C VAL A 321 -5.75 -20.83 -26.13
N PHE A 322 -6.52 -21.89 -26.40
CA PHE A 322 -7.88 -21.79 -26.94
C PHE A 322 -8.88 -22.58 -26.10
N ALA A 323 -10.03 -21.98 -25.85
CA ALA A 323 -11.12 -22.58 -25.10
C ALA A 323 -11.41 -24.02 -25.58
N GLY A 324 -11.46 -24.95 -24.64
CA GLY A 324 -11.74 -26.37 -24.90
C GLY A 324 -10.56 -27.19 -25.43
N ASP A 325 -9.43 -26.58 -25.82
CA ASP A 325 -8.20 -27.32 -26.11
C ASP A 325 -7.58 -27.86 -24.80
N THR A 326 -7.00 -29.06 -24.88
CA THR A 326 -6.29 -29.72 -23.77
C THR A 326 -4.78 -29.65 -23.98
N TYR A 327 -4.08 -29.22 -22.94
CA TYR A 327 -2.64 -29.02 -22.94
C TYR A 327 -1.95 -29.94 -21.93
N SER A 328 -0.74 -30.39 -22.29
CA SER A 328 0.22 -31.02 -21.38
C SER A 328 0.93 -29.95 -20.56
N LEU A 329 1.23 -30.29 -19.31
CA LEU A 329 2.05 -29.54 -18.39
C LEU A 329 3.21 -30.43 -17.93
N LYS A 330 4.44 -29.94 -18.07
CA LYS A 330 5.60 -30.52 -17.41
C LYS A 330 6.28 -29.45 -16.58
N THR A 331 6.50 -29.76 -15.31
CA THR A 331 7.13 -28.88 -14.35
C THR A 331 8.38 -29.51 -13.78
N GLU A 332 9.41 -28.70 -13.57
CA GLU A 332 10.65 -29.12 -12.93
C GLU A 332 11.03 -28.08 -11.88
N LYS A 333 11.76 -28.54 -10.85
CA LYS A 333 12.21 -27.80 -9.66
C LYS A 333 11.12 -27.54 -8.63
N GLU A 334 11.59 -27.22 -7.43
CA GLU A 334 10.80 -26.94 -6.25
C GLU A 334 11.01 -25.48 -5.81
N TRP A 335 10.07 -24.96 -5.03
CA TRP A 335 10.14 -23.65 -4.40
C TRP A 335 9.60 -23.71 -2.98
N THR A 336 9.65 -22.60 -2.26
CA THR A 336 9.10 -22.49 -0.91
C THR A 336 8.38 -21.16 -0.74
N LEU A 337 7.38 -21.15 0.15
CA LEU A 337 6.58 -19.97 0.49
C LEU A 337 7.17 -19.15 1.66
N SER A 338 8.28 -19.61 2.22
CA SER A 338 8.97 -18.84 3.27
C SER A 338 10.44 -19.18 3.31
N LYS A 339 11.23 -18.38 4.03
CA LYS A 339 12.68 -18.53 4.11
C LYS A 339 13.15 -19.93 4.56
N GLU A 340 12.37 -20.60 5.41
CA GLU A 340 12.68 -21.90 6.02
C GLU A 340 11.52 -22.91 5.84
N GLY A 341 10.62 -22.65 4.90
CA GLY A 341 9.46 -23.48 4.65
C GLY A 341 9.79 -24.79 3.91
N PRO A 342 8.83 -25.73 3.84
CA PRO A 342 8.99 -26.93 3.04
C PRO A 342 9.17 -26.59 1.55
N LEU A 343 9.82 -27.51 0.84
CA LEU A 343 9.89 -27.46 -0.61
C LEU A 343 8.57 -27.99 -1.20
N LEU A 344 8.05 -27.26 -2.17
CA LEU A 344 6.78 -27.52 -2.85
C LEU A 344 7.03 -27.80 -4.33
N SER A 345 6.22 -28.70 -4.88
CA SER A 345 6.12 -28.98 -6.31
C SER A 345 4.93 -28.25 -6.94
N ALA A 346 4.75 -28.36 -8.26
CA ALA A 346 3.60 -27.82 -9.03
C ALA A 346 2.24 -28.01 -8.34
N ALA A 347 2.06 -29.14 -7.63
CA ALA A 347 0.82 -29.49 -6.96
C ALA A 347 0.51 -28.66 -5.69
N GLY A 348 1.50 -27.97 -5.11
CA GLY A 348 1.35 -27.27 -3.83
C GLY A 348 1.36 -28.19 -2.62
N ASP A 349 0.92 -27.66 -1.47
CA ASP A 349 0.68 -28.41 -0.23
C ASP A 349 -0.73 -29.03 -0.18
N GLU A 350 -1.05 -29.73 0.91
CA GLU A 350 -2.36 -30.38 1.11
C GLU A 350 -3.54 -29.40 1.14
N ASN A 351 -3.29 -28.11 1.37
CA ASN A 351 -4.30 -27.04 1.39
C ASN A 351 -4.35 -26.26 0.05
N GLY A 352 -3.56 -26.66 -0.95
CA GLY A 352 -3.43 -25.97 -2.24
C GLY A 352 -2.49 -24.76 -2.20
N ASN A 353 -1.84 -24.45 -1.07
CA ASN A 353 -0.87 -23.35 -1.05
C ASN A 353 0.34 -23.71 -1.89
N GLY A 354 0.89 -22.71 -2.57
CA GLY A 354 2.01 -22.86 -3.49
C GLY A 354 1.62 -23.35 -4.86
N GLN A 355 0.46 -24.01 -5.04
CA GLN A 355 0.07 -24.65 -6.30
C GLN A 355 0.27 -23.73 -7.51
N LEU A 356 0.74 -24.30 -8.63
CA LEU A 356 0.82 -23.55 -9.87
C LEU A 356 -0.60 -23.34 -10.42
N ILE A 357 -1.00 -22.07 -10.51
CA ILE A 357 -2.31 -21.67 -11.03
C ILE A 357 -2.13 -20.87 -12.33
N GLY A 358 -3.18 -20.89 -13.16
CA GLY A 358 -3.23 -20.16 -14.42
C GLY A 358 -4.34 -19.11 -14.46
N ILE A 359 -4.14 -18.12 -15.29
CA ILE A 359 -5.14 -17.12 -15.66
C ILE A 359 -5.00 -16.79 -17.14
N ILE A 360 -6.11 -16.55 -17.83
CA ILE A 360 -6.11 -16.15 -19.24
C ILE A 360 -6.30 -14.65 -19.33
N PHE A 361 -5.42 -14.00 -20.08
CA PHE A 361 -5.53 -12.61 -20.48
C PHE A 361 -5.99 -12.50 -21.93
N ASP A 362 -7.03 -11.70 -22.16
CA ASP A 362 -7.51 -11.34 -23.51
C ASP A 362 -8.10 -9.93 -23.46
N ASP A 363 -7.56 -9.02 -24.28
CA ASP A 363 -8.06 -7.65 -24.43
C ASP A 363 -8.34 -6.93 -23.09
N TYR A 364 -7.32 -6.83 -22.24
CA TYR A 364 -7.38 -6.21 -20.91
C TYR A 364 -8.41 -6.84 -19.93
N LYS A 365 -8.83 -8.08 -20.20
CA LYS A 365 -9.68 -8.85 -19.30
C LYS A 365 -8.97 -10.11 -18.85
N LEU A 366 -9.23 -10.49 -17.61
CA LEU A 366 -8.74 -11.72 -17.02
C LEU A 366 -9.89 -12.71 -16.87
N SER A 367 -9.62 -13.99 -17.14
CA SER A 367 -10.49 -15.07 -16.68
C SER A 367 -10.44 -15.19 -15.16
N GLU A 368 -11.33 -16.02 -14.60
CA GLU A 368 -11.09 -16.54 -13.26
C GLU A 368 -9.81 -17.39 -13.23
N PRO A 369 -9.04 -17.35 -12.13
CA PRO A 369 -7.93 -18.27 -11.91
C PRO A 369 -8.39 -19.73 -11.94
N PHE A 370 -7.55 -20.62 -12.45
CA PHE A 370 -7.82 -22.05 -12.47
C PHE A 370 -6.57 -22.87 -12.14
N GLU A 371 -6.79 -24.04 -11.56
CA GLU A 371 -5.71 -24.95 -11.16
C GLU A 371 -5.05 -25.59 -12.37
N ILE A 372 -3.70 -25.62 -12.37
CA ILE A 372 -2.91 -26.24 -13.44
C ILE A 372 -1.92 -27.25 -12.86
N GLY A 373 -1.27 -26.93 -11.75
CA GLY A 373 -0.11 -27.66 -11.25
C GLY A 373 -0.38 -29.02 -10.62
N GLY A 374 -1.63 -29.34 -10.28
CA GLY A 374 -2.02 -30.65 -9.73
C GLY A 374 -2.09 -31.78 -10.78
N ASN A 375 -2.08 -31.44 -12.07
CA ASN A 375 -2.31 -32.40 -13.15
C ASN A 375 -1.22 -32.33 -14.24
N GLU A 376 -0.97 -33.45 -14.90
CA GLU A 376 -0.10 -33.49 -16.10
C GLU A 376 -0.76 -32.84 -17.32
N THR A 377 -2.08 -32.63 -17.28
CA THR A 377 -2.86 -32.02 -18.35
C THR A 377 -3.92 -31.07 -17.81
N PHE A 378 -4.31 -30.07 -18.59
CA PHE A 378 -5.36 -29.12 -18.24
C PHE A 378 -6.12 -28.65 -19.49
N THR A 379 -7.40 -28.33 -19.31
CA THR A 379 -8.25 -27.73 -20.34
C THR A 379 -8.50 -26.27 -19.99
N VAL A 380 -8.39 -25.38 -20.98
CA VAL A 380 -8.53 -23.95 -20.72
C VAL A 380 -9.99 -23.49 -20.87
N PRO A 381 -10.50 -22.65 -19.95
CA PRO A 381 -11.90 -22.24 -19.95
C PRO A 381 -12.22 -21.20 -21.04
N THR A 382 -11.22 -20.40 -21.42
CA THR A 382 -11.34 -19.32 -22.41
C THR A 382 -10.09 -19.27 -23.29
N SER A 383 -10.20 -18.58 -24.42
CA SER A 383 -9.07 -18.37 -25.34
C SER A 383 -8.30 -17.10 -24.95
N GLY A 384 -6.97 -17.11 -25.13
CA GLY A 384 -6.15 -15.94 -24.85
C GLY A 384 -4.70 -16.28 -24.54
N GLU A 385 -4.05 -15.37 -23.81
CA GLU A 385 -2.66 -15.48 -23.37
C GLU A 385 -2.60 -16.04 -21.95
N LEU A 386 -1.90 -17.17 -21.77
CA LEU A 386 -1.84 -17.84 -20.48
C LEU A 386 -0.74 -17.22 -19.59
N PHE A 387 -1.13 -16.75 -18.42
CA PHE A 387 -0.23 -16.32 -17.35
C PHE A 387 -0.29 -17.32 -16.19
N LEU A 388 0.82 -17.45 -15.47
CA LEU A 388 1.02 -18.43 -14.41
C LEU A 388 1.55 -17.76 -13.15
N ARG A 389 1.24 -18.35 -12.00
CA ARG A 389 1.72 -17.91 -10.69
C ARG A 389 1.82 -19.11 -9.74
N CYS A 390 2.78 -19.08 -8.82
CA CYS A 390 2.76 -19.94 -7.63
C CYS A 390 1.78 -19.32 -6.62
N GLN A 391 0.73 -20.05 -6.26
CA GLN A 391 -0.34 -19.55 -5.42
C GLN A 391 0.14 -19.24 -4.01
N ASP A 392 -0.20 -18.06 -3.53
CA ASP A 392 0.10 -17.62 -2.17
C ASP A 392 -0.79 -16.41 -1.84
N LYS A 393 -0.64 -15.80 -0.68
CA LYS A 393 -1.12 -14.44 -0.43
C LYS A 393 -0.29 -13.43 -1.19
N TRP A 394 -0.91 -12.33 -1.59
CA TRP A 394 -0.27 -11.29 -2.38
C TRP A 394 0.75 -10.47 -1.58
N GLY A 395 0.51 -10.29 -0.28
CA GLY A 395 1.37 -9.60 0.67
C GLY A 395 2.57 -10.42 1.15
N GLU A 396 2.53 -11.73 0.94
CA GLU A 396 3.56 -12.67 1.41
C GLU A 396 4.53 -13.09 0.28
N LEU A 397 4.28 -12.68 -0.98
CA LEU A 397 5.12 -13.04 -2.14
C LEU A 397 6.61 -12.73 -1.95
N ALA A 398 6.97 -11.70 -1.19
CA ALA A 398 8.36 -11.33 -0.96
C ALA A 398 9.16 -12.36 -0.15
N ASP A 399 8.47 -13.24 0.59
CA ASP A 399 9.07 -14.28 1.41
C ASP A 399 9.37 -15.56 0.62
N ASN A 400 8.73 -15.70 -0.54
CA ASN A 400 8.85 -16.86 -1.41
C ASN A 400 10.22 -16.94 -2.07
N LYS A 401 10.69 -18.17 -2.31
CA LYS A 401 11.97 -18.42 -2.97
C LYS A 401 11.90 -19.61 -3.89
N GLY A 402 12.55 -19.48 -5.04
CA GLY A 402 12.67 -20.56 -6.01
C GLY A 402 12.08 -20.18 -7.37
N VAL A 403 12.27 -21.08 -8.32
CA VAL A 403 11.83 -20.93 -9.70
C VAL A 403 11.38 -22.29 -10.20
N ILE A 404 10.17 -22.36 -10.73
CA ILE A 404 9.64 -23.53 -11.42
C ILE A 404 9.86 -23.37 -12.93
N ASP A 405 10.42 -24.41 -13.55
CA ASP A 405 10.55 -24.49 -15.00
C ASP A 405 9.28 -25.14 -15.56
N VAL A 406 8.56 -24.44 -16.44
CA VAL A 406 7.27 -24.90 -16.97
C VAL A 406 7.35 -25.13 -18.48
N ARG A 407 6.93 -26.30 -18.94
CA ARG A 407 6.73 -26.64 -20.35
C ARG A 407 5.27 -26.96 -20.63
N ILE A 408 4.68 -26.30 -21.62
CA ILE A 408 3.29 -26.51 -22.04
C ILE A 408 3.25 -26.95 -23.51
N GLY A 409 2.49 -27.98 -23.84
CA GLY A 409 2.31 -28.46 -25.21
C GLY A 409 0.85 -28.81 -25.51
N LEU A 410 0.36 -28.56 -26.72
CA LEU A 410 -1.00 -28.95 -27.12
C LEU A 410 -1.09 -30.49 -27.25
N ILE A 411 -2.11 -31.10 -26.64
CA ILE A 411 -2.40 -32.53 -26.76
C ILE A 411 -3.57 -32.74 -27.72
N GLU A 412 -4.68 -32.07 -27.47
CA GLU A 412 -5.94 -32.29 -28.16
C GLU A 412 -6.65 -30.96 -28.41
N LYS A 413 -7.25 -30.81 -29.59
CA LYS A 413 -8.09 -29.65 -29.90
C LYS A 413 -9.50 -29.93 -29.45
N GLY A 414 -10.13 -28.94 -28.81
CA GLY A 414 -11.56 -29.03 -28.49
C GLY A 414 -12.41 -29.06 -29.76
N GLU A 415 -13.66 -29.54 -29.66
CA GLU A 415 -14.64 -29.43 -30.74
C GLU A 415 -14.93 -27.95 -31.03
N ARG A 416 -14.37 -27.42 -32.11
CA ARG A 416 -14.63 -26.04 -32.56
C ARG A 416 -15.83 -26.06 -33.49
N SER A 417 -16.89 -25.31 -33.17
CA SER A 417 -17.89 -24.97 -34.19
C SER A 417 -17.23 -24.03 -35.21
N GLU A 418 -17.43 -24.28 -36.51
CA GLU A 418 -16.69 -23.65 -37.61
C GLU A 418 -16.88 -22.12 -37.77
N ASN A 419 -17.53 -21.43 -36.83
CA ASN A 419 -17.98 -20.05 -36.99
C ASN A 419 -17.13 -18.96 -36.29
N SER A 420 -15.93 -19.25 -35.79
CA SER A 420 -15.07 -18.26 -35.11
C SER A 420 -13.65 -18.17 -35.70
N ARG A 421 -13.56 -17.82 -36.98
CA ARG A 421 -12.30 -17.37 -37.61
C ARG A 421 -12.13 -15.87 -37.56
#